data_AF-A0A316S2X7-F1
#
_entry.id   AF-A0A316S2X7-F1
#
_cell.length_a   1.000
_cell.length_b   1.000
_cell.length_c   1.000
_cell.angle_alpha   90.00
_cell.angle_beta   90.00
_cell.angle_gamma   90.00
#
_symmetry.space_group_name_H-M   'P 1'
#
loop_
_entity.id
_entity.type
_entity.pdbx_description
1 polymer ?
#
loop_
_entity_poly.entity_id
_entity_poly.type
_entity_poly.pdbx_seq_one_letter_code
_entity_poly.pdbx_strand_id
1 'polypeptide(L)'
;MKKWILAVSAAALVLALGLSGCEKAPADSSGSTTEVSGTGTAAADPATGETPTGSETAGETGGSTTPAQQTIQLTFSGQTLSGAPEGTVVTEDGAFVIVKPGTYELTGDLSNGQLRVRVEKTERVTLIFRNFTASSSTSAPIYLVSADKCVIELADGSVNRLTDAKTYVFSDPTETKPNACLYAGCDLKIKGKGSLIVEGNYNNGIGCKNDLEISNGQITVSAPNNILKGNNSVTVTGGKLVLSGGEDAIKSDEEIKEGKGYILISEDAVIDITCSDDAFQAPKSVTVEATARLTVSCGNLVNCPGVYTIADGAVTMK
;
A
#
# COMPACT_ATOMS: atom_id res chain seq x y z
N MET A 1 13.61 -34.34 32.42
CA MET A 1 12.71 -35.29 33.11
C MET A 1 11.34 -34.64 33.26
N LYS A 2 10.31 -35.36 32.82
CA LYS A 2 8.92 -34.94 32.62
C LYS A 2 8.24 -34.46 33.91
N LYS A 3 7.39 -33.42 33.82
CA LYS A 3 6.02 -33.43 34.36
C LYS A 3 5.11 -32.51 33.53
N TRP A 4 4.11 -33.14 32.90
CA TRP A 4 2.94 -32.51 32.30
C TRP A 4 1.86 -32.28 33.37
N ILE A 5 1.14 -31.16 33.33
CA ILE A 5 -0.24 -31.07 33.84
C ILE A 5 -1.04 -30.16 32.89
N LEU A 6 -1.98 -30.78 32.17
CA LEU A 6 -3.11 -30.11 31.53
C LEU A 6 -4.18 -29.84 32.59
N ALA A 7 -4.85 -28.69 32.50
CA ALA A 7 -6.18 -28.50 33.08
C ALA A 7 -7.03 -27.68 32.11
N VAL A 8 -7.91 -28.38 31.40
CA VAL A 8 -9.02 -27.83 30.62
C VAL A 8 -10.19 -27.65 31.59
N SER A 9 -10.81 -26.47 31.61
CA SER A 9 -12.11 -26.30 32.26
C SER A 9 -13.05 -25.57 31.31
N ALA A 10 -14.08 -26.29 30.89
CA ALA A 10 -15.22 -25.81 30.15
C ALA A 10 -16.30 -25.38 31.13
N ALA A 11 -16.91 -24.20 30.91
CA ALA A 11 -18.21 -23.87 31.49
C ALA A 11 -18.98 -22.99 30.50
N ALA A 12 -20.01 -23.60 29.91
CA ALA A 12 -21.04 -22.94 29.14
C ALA A 12 -22.13 -22.41 30.09
N LEU A 13 -22.66 -21.21 29.83
CA LEU A 13 -23.90 -20.70 30.46
C LEU A 13 -24.71 -19.82 29.49
N VAL A 14 -25.53 -20.49 28.69
CA VAL A 14 -26.99 -20.34 28.47
C VAL A 14 -27.73 -19.02 28.84
N LEU A 15 -28.52 -18.55 27.84
CA LEU A 15 -29.80 -17.80 27.83
C LEU A 15 -29.89 -16.35 28.35
N ALA A 16 -30.42 -15.44 27.51
CA ALA A 16 -31.86 -15.05 27.55
C ALA A 16 -32.23 -14.06 26.43
N LEU A 17 -33.46 -14.21 25.94
CA LEU A 17 -34.16 -13.44 24.89
C LEU A 17 -34.62 -12.06 25.37
N GLY A 18 -34.76 -11.12 24.44
CA GLY A 18 -35.55 -9.89 24.58
C GLY A 18 -35.96 -9.33 23.22
N LEU A 19 -37.27 -9.29 22.96
CA LEU A 19 -37.94 -8.82 21.76
C LEU A 19 -38.45 -7.37 21.92
N SER A 20 -38.69 -6.71 20.78
CA SER A 20 -39.76 -5.72 20.49
C SER A 20 -39.47 -4.20 20.55
N GLY A 21 -39.95 -3.51 19.49
CA GLY A 21 -40.44 -2.11 19.51
C GLY A 21 -39.82 -1.21 18.42
N CYS A 22 -40.22 -1.28 17.14
CA CYS A 22 -41.27 -0.49 16.45
C CYS A 22 -41.15 1.06 16.49
N GLU A 23 -40.89 1.60 15.28
CA GLU A 23 -41.25 2.88 14.64
C GLU A 23 -41.95 4.00 15.44
N LYS A 24 -41.52 5.25 15.19
CA LYS A 24 -42.31 6.31 14.49
C LYS A 24 -41.58 7.67 14.44
N ALA A 25 -41.35 8.19 13.22
CA ALA A 25 -41.32 9.63 12.91
C ALA A 25 -42.75 10.02 12.45
N PRO A 26 -43.24 11.30 12.45
CA PRO A 26 -42.52 12.49 11.95
C PRO A 26 -42.92 13.85 12.61
N ALA A 27 -42.50 14.93 11.93
CA ALA A 27 -43.09 16.27 11.83
C ALA A 27 -42.40 17.42 12.59
N ASP A 28 -41.50 18.07 11.86
CA ASP A 28 -41.54 19.48 11.45
C ASP A 28 -42.58 20.40 12.15
N SER A 29 -42.10 21.49 12.74
CA SER A 29 -42.88 22.71 12.93
C SER A 29 -41.97 23.94 12.96
N SER A 30 -42.25 24.83 12.02
CA SER A 30 -41.69 26.17 11.84
C SER A 30 -42.32 27.17 12.82
N GLY A 31 -41.54 28.13 13.31
CA GLY A 31 -42.00 29.22 14.17
C GLY A 31 -40.92 30.29 14.37
N SER A 32 -41.12 31.43 13.71
CA SER A 32 -40.25 32.60 13.55
C SER A 32 -40.38 33.64 14.68
N THR A 33 -39.28 34.37 14.98
CA THR A 33 -39.18 35.83 15.29
C THR A 33 -37.68 36.23 15.26
N THR A 34 -37.11 36.99 14.30
CA THR A 34 -36.94 38.49 14.19
C THR A 34 -36.57 39.20 15.51
N GLU A 35 -35.62 40.14 15.67
CA GLU A 35 -34.81 41.05 14.81
C GLU A 35 -33.75 41.71 15.77
N VAL A 36 -32.52 42.19 15.44
CA VAL A 36 -32.17 43.55 14.93
C VAL A 36 -30.63 43.76 14.89
N SER A 37 -30.14 44.23 13.73
CA SER A 37 -29.04 45.18 13.35
C SER A 37 -27.62 45.15 13.95
N GLY A 38 -26.54 45.43 13.19
CA GLY A 38 -26.45 45.80 11.76
C GLY A 38 -25.04 46.14 11.24
N THR A 39 -24.98 46.31 9.89
CA THR A 39 -24.05 47.10 9.03
C THR A 39 -22.54 46.77 9.00
N GLY A 40 -21.86 46.67 7.85
CA GLY A 40 -22.24 46.86 6.44
C GLY A 40 -21.09 46.64 5.43
N THR A 41 -21.50 46.24 4.22
CA THR A 41 -21.05 46.62 2.85
C THR A 41 -19.63 46.35 2.33
N ALA A 42 -19.63 45.69 1.16
CA ALA A 42 -18.54 45.40 0.24
C ALA A 42 -18.06 46.61 -0.58
N ALA A 43 -16.82 46.52 -1.10
CA ALA A 43 -16.48 46.97 -2.46
C ALA A 43 -15.11 46.40 -2.90
N ALA A 44 -15.04 46.03 -4.17
CA ALA A 44 -13.86 45.71 -4.96
C ALA A 44 -13.05 46.97 -5.32
N ASP A 45 -11.77 46.82 -5.72
CA ASP A 45 -11.22 47.08 -7.09
C ASP A 45 -9.65 47.00 -7.07
N PRO A 46 -8.88 47.11 -8.19
CA PRO A 46 -7.81 46.18 -8.55
C PRO A 46 -6.49 46.91 -8.97
N ALA A 47 -5.72 46.26 -9.84
CA ALA A 47 -4.53 46.72 -10.59
C ALA A 47 -3.20 46.64 -9.79
N THR A 48 -2.08 46.16 -10.32
CA THR A 48 -1.45 46.34 -11.66
C THR A 48 -0.53 45.15 -11.97
N GLY A 49 -0.48 44.64 -13.21
CA GLY A 49 0.65 44.82 -14.16
C GLY A 49 1.80 43.84 -13.85
N GLU A 50 2.12 42.84 -14.68
CA GLU A 50 2.81 43.00 -15.96
C GLU A 50 2.60 41.77 -16.87
N THR A 51 2.44 42.03 -18.17
CA THR A 51 2.53 41.05 -19.25
C THR A 51 3.68 41.48 -20.15
N PRO A 52 4.57 40.58 -20.58
CA PRO A 52 5.28 40.75 -21.83
C PRO A 52 4.76 39.73 -22.84
N THR A 53 4.10 40.27 -23.86
CA THR A 53 3.86 39.59 -25.14
C THR A 53 5.16 39.68 -25.93
N GLY A 54 5.82 38.56 -26.16
CA GLY A 54 6.94 38.42 -27.09
C GLY A 54 6.60 37.34 -28.11
N SER A 55 6.16 37.77 -29.29
CA SER A 55 6.03 36.92 -30.47
C SER A 55 7.27 37.14 -31.33
N GLU A 56 8.19 36.17 -31.37
CA GLU A 56 9.10 35.99 -32.50
C GLU A 56 9.24 34.50 -32.86
N THR A 57 9.29 34.29 -34.16
CA THR A 57 9.20 33.03 -34.89
C THR A 57 10.58 32.38 -35.04
N ALA A 58 10.58 31.04 -35.01
CA ALA A 58 11.53 30.10 -35.58
C ALA A 58 13.00 30.15 -35.13
N GLY A 59 13.34 29.20 -34.26
CA GLY A 59 14.65 28.57 -34.21
C GLY A 59 14.46 27.08 -33.93
N GLU A 60 14.34 26.27 -34.99
CA GLU A 60 14.68 24.85 -34.90
C GLU A 60 16.11 24.74 -34.37
N THR A 61 16.33 23.98 -33.30
CA THR A 61 17.32 22.89 -33.21
C THR A 61 17.36 22.41 -31.76
N GLY A 62 17.09 21.12 -31.55
CA GLY A 62 17.33 20.48 -30.26
C GLY A 62 16.14 19.68 -29.76
N GLY A 63 15.69 18.71 -30.55
CA GLY A 63 14.92 17.60 -30.00
C GLY A 63 15.74 16.98 -28.88
N SER A 64 15.35 17.25 -27.63
CA SER A 64 15.80 16.48 -26.48
C SER A 64 15.17 15.10 -26.62
N THR A 65 15.82 14.26 -27.44
CA THR A 65 15.52 12.84 -27.49
C THR A 65 16.10 12.25 -26.21
N THR A 66 15.36 12.36 -25.10
CA THR A 66 15.49 11.38 -24.03
C THR A 66 15.28 10.02 -24.70
N PRO A 67 16.28 9.14 -24.73
CA PRO A 67 16.10 7.82 -25.32
C PRO A 67 14.89 7.17 -24.65
N ALA A 68 13.93 6.67 -25.43
CA ALA A 68 12.85 5.88 -24.88
C ALA A 68 13.49 4.73 -24.10
N GLN A 69 13.33 4.72 -22.78
CA GLN A 69 13.88 3.66 -21.94
C GLN A 69 13.22 2.36 -22.39
N GLN A 70 14.00 1.46 -23.00
CA GLN A 70 13.46 0.18 -23.45
C GLN A 70 12.89 -0.58 -22.26
N THR A 71 11.67 -1.10 -22.44
CA THR A 71 11.06 -2.03 -21.50
C THR A 71 11.54 -3.43 -21.84
N ILE A 72 12.12 -4.12 -20.85
CA ILE A 72 12.61 -5.48 -20.98
C ILE A 72 11.49 -6.45 -20.61
N GLN A 73 11.10 -7.31 -21.54
CA GLN A 73 10.05 -8.31 -21.30
C GLN A 73 10.65 -9.54 -20.59
N LEU A 74 10.15 -9.85 -19.40
CA LEU A 74 10.52 -11.02 -18.62
C LEU A 74 9.29 -11.94 -18.52
N THR A 75 9.37 -13.12 -19.15
CA THR A 75 8.26 -14.09 -19.16
C THR A 75 8.63 -15.30 -18.33
N PHE A 76 7.82 -15.58 -17.31
CA PHE A 76 7.96 -16.72 -16.41
C PHE A 76 7.06 -17.88 -16.83
N SER A 77 7.61 -19.09 -16.77
CA SER A 77 6.85 -20.33 -16.98
C SER A 77 7.35 -21.39 -16.00
N GLY A 78 6.66 -21.49 -14.86
CA GLY A 78 7.10 -22.30 -13.72
C GLY A 78 8.34 -21.69 -13.07
N GLN A 79 9.45 -22.43 -13.03
CA GLN A 79 10.74 -21.95 -12.52
C GLN A 79 11.72 -21.57 -13.65
N THR A 80 11.20 -21.18 -14.81
CA THR A 80 12.00 -20.75 -15.96
C THR A 80 11.72 -19.30 -16.30
N LEU A 81 12.74 -18.60 -16.79
CA LEU A 81 12.67 -17.21 -17.22
C LEU A 81 13.18 -17.09 -18.67
N SER A 82 12.45 -16.32 -19.48
CA SER A 82 12.84 -15.95 -20.84
C SER A 82 12.76 -14.44 -21.06
N GLY A 83 13.48 -13.93 -22.06
CA GLY A 83 13.47 -12.52 -22.46
C GLY A 83 14.48 -11.63 -21.74
N ALA A 84 15.24 -12.15 -20.77
CA ALA A 84 16.30 -11.42 -20.09
C ALA A 84 17.54 -11.24 -20.99
N PRO A 85 17.96 -9.99 -21.31
CA PRO A 85 19.26 -9.75 -21.94
C PRO A 85 20.40 -10.21 -21.04
N GLU A 86 21.53 -10.56 -21.65
CA GLU A 86 22.71 -11.04 -20.92
C GLU A 86 23.14 -10.05 -19.82
N GLY A 87 23.44 -10.59 -18.63
CA GLY A 87 23.88 -9.80 -17.48
C GLY A 87 22.81 -8.94 -16.79
N THR A 88 21.55 -9.02 -17.24
CA THR A 88 20.43 -8.26 -16.65
C THR A 88 19.80 -9.00 -15.48
N VAL A 89 19.65 -10.32 -15.61
CA VAL A 89 19.15 -11.21 -14.57
C VAL A 89 20.16 -12.32 -14.33
N VAL A 90 20.50 -12.55 -13.07
CA VAL A 90 21.33 -13.68 -12.63
C VAL A 90 20.50 -14.64 -11.78
N THR A 91 21.00 -15.86 -11.56
CA THR A 91 20.38 -16.81 -10.62
C THR A 91 21.26 -16.97 -9.40
N GLU A 92 20.70 -16.77 -8.21
CA GLU A 92 21.39 -16.89 -6.92
C GLU A 92 20.48 -17.64 -5.96
N ASP A 93 20.95 -18.75 -5.37
CA ASP A 93 20.21 -19.58 -4.42
C ASP A 93 18.80 -20.00 -4.92
N GLY A 94 18.67 -20.25 -6.23
CA GLY A 94 17.39 -20.60 -6.85
C GLY A 94 16.42 -19.40 -7.06
N ALA A 95 16.85 -18.17 -6.78
CA ALA A 95 16.10 -16.96 -7.08
C ALA A 95 16.59 -16.30 -8.38
N PHE A 96 15.68 -15.67 -9.12
CA PHE A 96 16.01 -14.77 -10.23
C PHE A 96 16.33 -13.40 -9.66
N VAL A 97 17.46 -12.80 -10.02
CA VAL A 97 17.91 -11.50 -9.47
C VAL A 97 18.12 -10.50 -10.59
N ILE A 98 17.28 -9.48 -10.66
CA ILE A 98 17.50 -8.31 -11.52
C ILE A 98 18.65 -7.49 -10.92
N VAL A 99 19.73 -7.33 -11.69
CA VAL A 99 20.99 -6.68 -11.26
C VAL A 99 21.33 -5.43 -12.05
N LYS A 100 20.40 -4.93 -12.87
CA LYS A 100 20.55 -3.68 -13.63
C LYS A 100 19.34 -2.77 -13.40
N PRO A 101 19.52 -1.43 -13.30
CA PRO A 101 18.41 -0.50 -13.32
C PRO A 101 17.64 -0.63 -14.63
N GLY A 102 16.34 -0.31 -14.61
CA GLY A 102 15.54 -0.45 -15.82
C GLY A 102 14.05 -0.56 -15.56
N THR A 103 13.33 -0.73 -16.66
CA THR A 103 11.90 -1.04 -16.68
C THR A 103 11.73 -2.46 -17.20
N TYR A 104 11.05 -3.29 -16.42
CA TYR A 104 10.86 -4.71 -16.68
C TYR A 104 9.38 -5.04 -16.69
N GLU A 105 8.85 -5.52 -17.81
CA GLU A 105 7.49 -6.08 -17.83
C GLU A 105 7.53 -7.55 -17.46
N LEU A 106 6.86 -7.91 -16.37
CA LEU A 106 6.75 -9.27 -15.88
C LEU A 106 5.43 -9.87 -16.35
N THR A 107 5.51 -11.06 -16.93
CA THR A 107 4.35 -11.82 -17.41
C THR A 107 4.50 -13.30 -17.06
N GLY A 108 3.39 -14.04 -17.08
CA GLY A 108 3.39 -15.48 -16.86
C GLY A 108 3.44 -15.87 -15.38
N ASP A 109 3.90 -17.09 -15.10
CA ASP A 109 3.79 -17.72 -13.78
C ASP A 109 5.15 -18.17 -13.24
N LEU A 110 5.56 -17.59 -12.11
CA LEU A 110 6.68 -18.04 -11.26
C LEU A 110 6.13 -18.96 -10.17
N SER A 111 5.88 -20.22 -10.50
CA SER A 111 5.04 -21.12 -9.68
C SER A 111 5.64 -21.52 -8.31
N ASN A 112 6.96 -21.52 -8.18
CA ASN A 112 7.65 -21.78 -6.91
C ASN A 112 9.06 -21.21 -6.94
N GLY A 113 9.18 -19.91 -6.69
CA GLY A 113 10.48 -19.25 -6.73
C GLY A 113 10.44 -17.88 -6.09
N GLN A 114 11.52 -17.14 -6.30
CA GLN A 114 11.65 -15.78 -5.82
C GLN A 114 12.26 -14.91 -6.92
N LEU A 115 11.64 -13.76 -7.16
CA LEU A 115 12.24 -12.68 -7.93
C LEU A 115 12.81 -11.64 -6.96
N ARG A 116 14.09 -11.34 -7.15
CA ARG A 116 14.84 -10.33 -6.40
C ARG A 116 15.18 -9.15 -7.29
N VAL A 117 15.24 -7.96 -6.68
CA VAL A 117 15.84 -6.76 -7.29
C VAL A 117 17.00 -6.32 -6.41
N ARG A 118 18.20 -6.27 -6.97
CA ARG A 118 19.41 -5.84 -6.27
C ARG A 118 20.27 -4.98 -7.18
N VAL A 119 20.00 -3.68 -7.14
CA VAL A 119 20.75 -2.63 -7.84
C VAL A 119 21.38 -1.67 -6.84
N GLU A 120 22.15 -0.70 -7.31
CA GLU A 120 22.76 0.30 -6.43
C GLU A 120 21.70 1.15 -5.71
N LYS A 121 22.03 1.67 -4.53
CA LYS A 121 21.08 2.47 -3.71
C LYS A 121 20.76 3.85 -4.30
N THR A 122 21.40 4.22 -5.40
CA THR A 122 21.12 5.44 -6.19
C THR A 122 20.31 5.12 -7.46
N GLU A 123 20.06 3.84 -7.73
CA GLU A 123 19.44 3.35 -8.96
C GLU A 123 17.98 2.98 -8.76
N ARG A 124 17.18 3.07 -9.81
CA ARG A 124 15.73 2.85 -9.76
C ARG A 124 15.33 1.72 -10.70
N VAL A 125 14.32 0.96 -10.27
CA VAL A 125 13.75 -0.14 -11.06
C VAL A 125 12.23 0.01 -11.11
N THR A 126 11.67 -0.15 -12.31
CA THR A 126 10.21 -0.27 -12.50
C THR A 126 9.88 -1.68 -12.91
N LEU A 127 8.97 -2.33 -12.20
CA LEU A 127 8.40 -3.63 -12.55
C LEU A 127 6.96 -3.39 -13.02
N ILE A 128 6.70 -3.59 -14.30
CA ILE A 128 5.35 -3.57 -14.86
C ILE A 128 4.77 -4.97 -14.69
N PHE A 129 3.74 -5.13 -13.87
CA PHE A 129 3.07 -6.41 -13.70
C PHE A 129 1.95 -6.52 -14.75
N ARG A 130 2.07 -7.50 -15.66
CA ARG A 130 1.06 -7.77 -16.69
C ARG A 130 0.70 -9.27 -16.69
N ASN A 131 -0.37 -9.61 -15.98
CA ASN A 131 -0.81 -11.00 -15.80
C ASN A 131 0.32 -11.87 -15.24
N PHE A 132 1.01 -11.32 -14.25
CA PHE A 132 2.11 -11.97 -13.57
C PHE A 132 1.62 -12.63 -12.29
N THR A 133 1.91 -13.92 -12.15
CA THR A 133 1.68 -14.68 -10.94
C THR A 133 3.00 -15.17 -10.37
N ALA A 134 3.17 -15.12 -9.06
CA ALA A 134 4.35 -15.65 -8.40
C ALA A 134 4.00 -16.27 -7.05
N SER A 135 4.52 -17.45 -6.80
CA SER A 135 4.40 -18.12 -5.51
C SER A 135 5.72 -18.67 -5.04
N SER A 136 5.87 -18.79 -3.72
CA SER A 136 7.02 -19.42 -3.08
C SER A 136 6.56 -20.32 -1.95
N SER A 137 7.08 -21.54 -1.90
CA SER A 137 6.81 -22.48 -0.80
C SER A 137 7.77 -22.33 0.38
N THR A 138 8.79 -21.47 0.27
CA THR A 138 9.85 -21.33 1.29
C THR A 138 10.14 -19.89 1.70
N SER A 139 9.66 -18.88 0.98
CA SER A 139 9.97 -17.47 1.26
C SER A 139 8.91 -16.53 0.65
N ALA A 140 9.27 -15.26 0.46
CA ALA A 140 8.51 -14.29 -0.31
C ALA A 140 8.67 -14.55 -1.81
N PRO A 141 7.62 -14.48 -2.65
CA PRO A 141 7.78 -14.52 -4.09
C PRO A 141 8.52 -13.30 -4.64
N ILE A 142 8.39 -12.12 -4.02
CA ILE A 142 9.04 -10.88 -4.49
C ILE A 142 9.84 -10.23 -3.36
N TYR A 143 11.14 -10.07 -3.56
CA TYR A 143 12.05 -9.42 -2.61
C TYR A 143 12.90 -8.33 -3.28
N LEU A 144 12.54 -7.07 -3.08
CA LEU A 144 13.26 -5.91 -3.61
C LEU A 144 14.40 -5.53 -2.65
N VAL A 145 15.49 -6.29 -2.71
CA VAL A 145 16.64 -6.24 -1.78
C VAL A 145 17.23 -4.84 -1.65
N SER A 146 17.56 -4.19 -2.77
CA SER A 146 18.13 -2.84 -2.78
C SER A 146 17.87 -2.10 -4.09
N ALA A 147 17.54 -0.81 -3.93
CA ALA A 147 17.47 0.25 -4.94
C ALA A 147 17.39 1.60 -4.18
N ASP A 148 17.41 2.71 -4.90
CA ASP A 148 16.88 3.99 -4.41
C ASP A 148 15.36 3.85 -4.19
N LYS A 149 14.65 3.48 -5.26
CA LYS A 149 13.21 3.21 -5.24
C LYS A 149 12.87 2.13 -6.25
N CYS A 150 11.97 1.24 -5.86
CA CYS A 150 11.28 0.37 -6.78
C CYS A 150 9.85 0.86 -7.03
N VAL A 151 9.42 0.80 -8.28
CA VAL A 151 8.06 1.12 -8.69
C VAL A 151 7.42 -0.15 -9.25
N ILE A 152 6.26 -0.53 -8.74
CA ILE A 152 5.40 -1.54 -9.34
C ILE A 152 4.28 -0.83 -10.09
N GLU A 153 4.20 -1.05 -11.39
CA GLU A 153 3.15 -0.54 -12.25
C GLU A 153 2.21 -1.68 -12.67
N LEU A 154 0.97 -1.64 -12.20
CA LEU A 154 -0.07 -2.61 -12.54
C LEU A 154 -0.63 -2.26 -13.91
N ALA A 155 -0.29 -3.06 -14.92
CA ALA A 155 -0.72 -2.82 -16.30
C ALA A 155 -2.25 -2.82 -16.40
N ASP A 156 -2.81 -1.94 -17.22
CA ASP A 156 -4.26 -1.82 -17.37
C ASP A 156 -4.90 -3.15 -17.80
N GLY A 157 -6.05 -3.48 -17.22
CA GLY A 157 -6.77 -4.74 -17.42
C GLY A 157 -6.05 -6.01 -16.93
N SER A 158 -4.87 -5.90 -16.32
CA SER A 158 -4.15 -7.08 -15.82
C SER A 158 -4.63 -7.53 -14.44
N VAL A 159 -4.50 -8.83 -14.17
CA VAL A 159 -4.69 -9.40 -12.82
C VAL A 159 -3.41 -10.12 -12.42
N ASN A 160 -2.78 -9.63 -11.36
CA ASN A 160 -1.49 -10.13 -10.87
C ASN A 160 -1.68 -10.74 -9.48
N ARG A 161 -0.95 -11.81 -9.16
CA ARG A 161 -1.11 -12.52 -7.88
C ARG A 161 0.22 -12.93 -7.27
N LEU A 162 0.39 -12.66 -5.99
CA LEU A 162 1.55 -13.04 -5.19
C LEU A 162 1.09 -13.91 -4.02
N THR A 163 1.73 -15.06 -3.79
CA THR A 163 1.44 -15.94 -2.64
C THR A 163 2.75 -16.40 -1.99
N ASP A 164 2.94 -16.13 -0.70
CA ASP A 164 4.13 -16.56 0.02
C ASP A 164 3.95 -17.87 0.80
N ALA A 165 5.04 -18.34 1.40
CA ALA A 165 5.02 -19.50 2.27
C ALA A 165 4.40 -19.17 3.63
N LYS A 166 3.86 -20.16 4.35
CA LYS A 166 3.44 -20.02 5.76
C LYS A 166 4.61 -19.86 6.73
N THR A 167 5.80 -20.29 6.32
CA THR A 167 7.01 -20.22 7.13
C THR A 167 8.18 -19.96 6.20
N TYR A 168 9.02 -18.99 6.55
CA TYR A 168 10.17 -18.66 5.74
C TYR A 168 11.39 -19.47 6.16
N VAL A 169 12.14 -19.93 5.17
CA VAL A 169 13.43 -20.58 5.31
C VAL A 169 14.49 -19.57 4.90
N PHE A 170 15.31 -19.16 5.86
CA PHE A 170 16.47 -18.30 5.64
C PHE A 170 17.73 -19.16 5.53
N SER A 171 18.64 -18.79 4.62
CA SER A 171 19.97 -19.41 4.54
C SER A 171 20.80 -19.11 5.77
N ASP A 172 20.68 -17.90 6.32
CA ASP A 172 21.21 -17.48 7.61
C ASP A 172 20.06 -17.35 8.64
N PRO A 173 20.05 -18.12 9.75
CA PRO A 173 18.99 -18.08 10.74
C PRO A 173 18.91 -16.76 11.53
N THR A 174 19.90 -15.87 11.40
CA THR A 174 19.88 -14.53 12.00
C THR A 174 19.17 -13.51 11.12
N GLU A 175 18.92 -13.84 9.84
CA GLU A 175 18.13 -13.00 8.96
C GLU A 175 16.68 -12.95 9.39
N THR A 176 16.10 -11.76 9.30
CA THR A 176 14.68 -11.52 9.59
C THR A 176 13.93 -10.99 8.39
N LYS A 177 14.56 -10.98 7.20
CA LYS A 177 14.03 -10.40 5.96
C LYS A 177 14.32 -11.32 4.78
N PRO A 178 13.38 -11.44 3.81
CA PRO A 178 12.09 -10.75 3.76
C PRO A 178 11.11 -11.24 4.84
N ASN A 179 10.15 -10.40 5.24
CA ASN A 179 9.10 -10.76 6.21
C ASN A 179 7.71 -10.30 5.76
N ALA A 180 7.53 -10.21 4.45
CA ALA A 180 6.26 -9.95 3.78
C ALA A 180 6.20 -10.72 2.46
N CYS A 181 5.00 -10.96 1.92
CA CYS A 181 4.82 -11.61 0.62
C CYS A 181 5.43 -10.79 -0.53
N LEU A 182 5.18 -9.47 -0.49
CA LEU A 182 5.94 -8.49 -1.26
C LEU A 182 6.76 -7.67 -0.27
N TYR A 183 8.08 -7.84 -0.28
CA TYR A 183 8.97 -7.12 0.62
C TYR A 183 9.96 -6.23 -0.13
N ALA A 184 10.08 -4.97 0.29
CA ALA A 184 11.07 -4.01 -0.21
C ALA A 184 12.05 -3.58 0.88
N GLY A 185 13.34 -3.69 0.59
CA GLY A 185 14.45 -3.14 1.38
C GLY A 185 14.77 -1.67 1.07
N CYS A 186 14.04 -1.06 0.15
CA CYS A 186 14.11 0.33 -0.31
C CYS A 186 12.70 0.95 -0.35
N ASP A 187 12.57 2.19 -0.83
CA ASP A 187 11.24 2.78 -1.05
C ASP A 187 10.45 1.99 -2.09
N LEU A 188 9.15 1.85 -1.87
CA LEU A 188 8.25 1.13 -2.78
C LEU A 188 7.08 2.03 -3.16
N LYS A 189 6.86 2.20 -4.47
CA LYS A 189 5.65 2.80 -5.02
C LYS A 189 4.85 1.78 -5.81
N ILE A 190 3.55 1.71 -5.60
CA ILE A 190 2.59 0.94 -6.39
C ILE A 190 1.64 1.91 -7.10
N LYS A 191 1.43 1.69 -8.39
CA LYS A 191 0.58 2.53 -9.26
C LYS A 191 0.00 1.70 -10.40
N GLY A 192 -0.81 2.34 -11.24
CA GLY A 192 -1.37 1.73 -12.44
C GLY A 192 -2.84 1.32 -12.26
N LYS A 193 -3.47 0.85 -13.34
CA LYS A 193 -4.92 0.58 -13.37
C LYS A 193 -5.27 -0.91 -13.26
N GLY A 194 -4.26 -1.78 -13.29
CA GLY A 194 -4.43 -3.22 -13.10
C GLY A 194 -4.77 -3.61 -11.66
N SER A 195 -4.88 -4.92 -11.47
CA SER A 195 -5.17 -5.53 -10.17
C SER A 195 -3.95 -6.26 -9.60
N LEU A 196 -3.81 -6.24 -8.27
CA LEU A 196 -2.81 -6.99 -7.53
C LEU A 196 -3.48 -7.70 -6.36
N ILE A 197 -3.33 -9.02 -6.29
CA ILE A 197 -3.78 -9.85 -5.17
C ILE A 197 -2.53 -10.34 -4.44
N VAL A 198 -2.42 -10.04 -3.15
CA VAL A 198 -1.31 -10.45 -2.29
C VAL A 198 -1.83 -11.31 -1.16
N GLU A 199 -1.46 -12.58 -1.19
CA GLU A 199 -1.78 -13.58 -0.17
C GLU A 199 -0.54 -13.81 0.70
N GLY A 200 -0.40 -12.97 1.73
CA GLY A 200 0.59 -13.15 2.79
C GLY A 200 0.10 -14.20 3.80
N ASN A 201 0.93 -15.20 4.02
CA ASN A 201 0.70 -16.35 4.89
C ASN A 201 1.74 -16.43 6.01
N TYR A 202 2.93 -15.85 5.83
CA TYR A 202 3.98 -15.87 6.85
C TYR A 202 3.79 -14.81 7.91
N ASN A 203 3.73 -13.54 7.50
CA ASN A 203 3.81 -12.40 8.40
C ASN A 203 3.05 -11.21 7.82
N ASN A 204 3.71 -10.30 7.11
CA ASN A 204 3.05 -9.13 6.52
C ASN A 204 2.60 -9.40 5.08
N GLY A 205 1.63 -8.64 4.58
CA GLY A 205 1.20 -8.71 3.18
C GLY A 205 2.20 -7.99 2.27
N ILE A 206 2.16 -6.66 2.32
CA ILE A 206 3.12 -5.77 1.64
C ILE A 206 3.96 -5.05 2.69
N GLY A 207 5.28 -5.27 2.64
CA GLY A 207 6.24 -4.71 3.60
C GLY A 207 7.31 -3.87 2.91
N CYS A 208 7.65 -2.73 3.51
CA CYS A 208 8.68 -1.82 3.04
C CYS A 208 9.55 -1.36 4.21
N LYS A 209 10.88 -1.43 4.04
CA LYS A 209 11.83 -0.93 5.03
C LYS A 209 11.77 0.58 5.19
N ASN A 210 11.37 1.29 4.15
CA ASN A 210 11.30 2.75 4.12
C ASN A 210 9.85 3.21 3.92
N ASP A 211 9.59 4.00 2.88
CA ASP A 211 8.29 4.57 2.55
C ASP A 211 7.53 3.65 1.59
N LEU A 212 6.27 3.36 1.91
CA LEU A 212 5.34 2.67 1.02
C LEU A 212 4.33 3.66 0.47
N GLU A 213 4.27 3.80 -0.85
CA GLU A 213 3.33 4.68 -1.54
C GLU A 213 2.42 3.85 -2.45
N ILE A 214 1.11 4.03 -2.35
CA ILE A 214 0.12 3.45 -3.24
C ILE A 214 -0.69 4.59 -3.84
N SER A 215 -0.59 4.77 -5.15
CA SER A 215 -1.22 5.91 -5.83
C SER A 215 -2.42 5.52 -6.71
N ASN A 216 -2.53 4.24 -7.07
CA ASN A 216 -3.69 3.70 -7.79
C ASN A 216 -3.65 2.16 -7.81
N GLY A 217 -4.67 1.54 -8.40
CA GLY A 217 -4.79 0.10 -8.62
C GLY A 217 -5.99 -0.52 -7.91
N GLN A 218 -6.32 -1.76 -8.29
CA GLN A 218 -7.26 -2.61 -7.55
C GLN A 218 -6.45 -3.61 -6.74
N ILE A 219 -6.27 -3.36 -5.44
CA ILE A 219 -5.30 -4.09 -4.62
C ILE A 219 -6.03 -4.83 -3.51
N THR A 220 -5.91 -6.16 -3.49
CA THR A 220 -6.40 -7.00 -2.40
C THR A 220 -5.21 -7.57 -1.65
N VAL A 221 -5.16 -7.39 -0.33
CA VAL A 221 -4.08 -7.91 0.50
C VAL A 221 -4.67 -8.64 1.70
N SER A 222 -4.19 -9.86 1.94
CA SER A 222 -4.42 -10.59 3.18
C SER A 222 -3.11 -10.95 3.85
N ALA A 223 -3.06 -10.88 5.18
CA ALA A 223 -1.87 -11.23 5.96
C ALA A 223 -2.26 -11.71 7.37
N PRO A 224 -1.44 -12.48 8.09
CA PRO A 224 -1.67 -12.79 9.51
C PRO A 224 -1.20 -11.70 10.48
N ASN A 225 -0.20 -10.88 10.11
CA ASN A 225 0.33 -9.79 10.94
C ASN A 225 -0.07 -8.42 10.36
N ASN A 226 0.83 -7.65 9.75
CA ASN A 226 0.47 -6.34 9.21
C ASN A 226 0.08 -6.45 7.74
N ILE A 227 -1.06 -5.90 7.34
CA ILE A 227 -1.50 -6.02 5.95
C ILE A 227 -0.61 -5.14 5.04
N LEU A 228 -0.51 -3.85 5.35
CA LEU A 228 0.41 -2.90 4.72
C LEU A 228 1.37 -2.33 5.77
N LYS A 229 2.67 -2.45 5.53
CA LYS A 229 3.69 -1.94 6.46
C LYS A 229 4.79 -1.20 5.73
N GLY A 230 4.95 0.09 6.03
CA GLY A 230 6.11 0.87 5.63
C GLY A 230 6.75 1.45 6.88
N ASN A 231 7.99 1.07 7.21
CA ASN A 231 8.56 1.47 8.50
C ASN A 231 8.67 2.99 8.63
N ASN A 232 9.06 3.69 7.56
CA ASN A 232 9.17 5.15 7.57
C ASN A 232 7.82 5.81 7.37
N SER A 233 6.98 5.31 6.46
CA SER A 233 5.63 5.85 6.23
C SER A 233 4.79 4.93 5.35
N VAL A 234 3.47 5.11 5.41
CA VAL A 234 2.54 4.59 4.41
C VAL A 234 1.68 5.71 3.86
N THR A 235 1.69 5.90 2.55
CA THR A 235 0.87 6.88 1.85
C THR A 235 -0.02 6.20 0.84
N VAL A 236 -1.33 6.44 0.90
CA VAL A 236 -2.31 5.97 -0.08
C VAL A 236 -3.05 7.18 -0.65
N THR A 237 -2.75 7.53 -1.91
CA THR A 237 -3.37 8.68 -2.60
C THR A 237 -4.38 8.26 -3.67
N GLY A 238 -4.75 6.99 -3.74
CA GLY A 238 -5.72 6.54 -4.73
C GLY A 238 -5.82 5.03 -4.88
N GLY A 239 -6.77 4.61 -5.71
CA GLY A 239 -7.07 3.21 -5.97
C GLY A 239 -8.14 2.62 -5.07
N LYS A 240 -8.48 1.35 -5.30
CA LYS A 240 -9.44 0.57 -4.52
C LYS A 240 -8.72 -0.56 -3.81
N LEU A 241 -8.67 -0.49 -2.48
CA LEU A 241 -7.95 -1.43 -1.64
C LEU A 241 -8.94 -2.27 -0.81
N VAL A 242 -8.69 -3.58 -0.75
CA VAL A 242 -9.38 -4.50 0.17
C VAL A 242 -8.32 -5.14 1.05
N LEU A 243 -8.31 -4.76 2.32
CA LEU A 243 -7.33 -5.16 3.32
C LEU A 243 -8.04 -6.06 4.34
N SER A 244 -7.62 -7.32 4.42
CA SER A 244 -8.27 -8.30 5.31
C SER A 244 -7.30 -9.16 6.11
N GLY A 245 -7.74 -9.60 7.29
CA GLY A 245 -6.94 -10.38 8.23
C GLY A 245 -6.07 -9.47 9.09
N GLY A 246 -4.91 -9.95 9.50
CA GLY A 246 -3.91 -9.17 10.19
C GLY A 246 -4.28 -8.72 11.60
N GLU A 247 -3.23 -8.34 12.34
CA GLU A 247 -3.34 -7.57 13.58
C GLU A 247 -3.67 -6.13 13.16
N ASP A 248 -2.70 -5.42 12.57
CA ASP A 248 -2.89 -4.06 12.06
C ASP A 248 -3.08 -4.03 10.54
N ALA A 249 -3.98 -3.17 10.07
CA ALA A 249 -4.18 -3.01 8.64
C ALA A 249 -3.09 -2.17 7.98
N ILE A 250 -2.83 -0.96 8.49
CA ILE A 250 -1.82 -0.05 7.94
C ILE A 250 -0.90 0.42 9.06
N LYS A 251 0.40 0.13 8.92
CA LYS A 251 1.39 0.37 9.99
C LYS A 251 2.65 1.10 9.52
N SER A 252 3.09 2.05 10.35
CA SER A 252 4.42 2.66 10.32
C SER A 252 5.05 2.64 11.72
N ASP A 253 6.38 2.52 11.82
CA ASP A 253 7.09 2.30 13.10
C ASP A 253 8.23 3.30 13.37
N GLU A 254 8.50 4.25 12.48
CA GLU A 254 9.64 5.16 12.64
C GLU A 254 9.37 6.29 13.66
N GLU A 255 9.98 6.20 14.83
CA GLU A 255 9.79 7.15 15.93
C GLU A 255 10.81 8.29 15.95
N ILE A 256 11.94 8.17 15.25
CA ILE A 256 13.08 9.08 15.43
C ILE A 256 13.21 10.02 14.24
N LYS A 257 13.27 9.50 13.02
CA LYS A 257 13.56 10.31 11.82
C LYS A 257 12.52 11.41 11.57
N GLU A 258 13.01 12.61 11.30
CA GLU A 258 12.16 13.75 10.92
C GLU A 258 11.41 13.47 9.62
N GLY A 259 10.15 13.92 9.54
CA GLY A 259 9.29 13.73 8.37
C GLY A 259 8.87 12.28 8.11
N LYS A 260 9.16 11.33 9.01
CA LYS A 260 8.75 9.92 8.95
C LYS A 260 7.80 9.59 10.10
N GLY A 261 7.41 8.32 10.23
CA GLY A 261 6.54 7.80 11.29
C GLY A 261 5.05 8.03 11.07
N TYR A 262 4.61 8.17 9.81
CA TYR A 262 3.26 8.63 9.49
C TYR A 262 2.48 7.69 8.57
N ILE A 263 1.15 7.82 8.64
CA ILE A 263 0.21 7.29 7.66
C ILE A 263 -0.57 8.46 7.05
N LEU A 264 -0.67 8.49 5.71
CA LEU A 264 -1.47 9.47 4.98
C LEU A 264 -2.41 8.76 4.01
N ILE A 265 -3.71 8.99 4.14
CA ILE A 265 -4.73 8.55 3.20
C ILE A 265 -5.40 9.79 2.63
N SER A 266 -5.28 10.02 1.33
CA SER A 266 -5.70 11.26 0.67
C SER A 266 -6.32 11.00 -0.70
N GLU A 267 -6.69 12.09 -1.37
CA GLU A 267 -7.20 12.07 -2.74
C GLU A 267 -8.38 11.09 -2.88
N ASP A 268 -8.45 10.28 -3.93
CA ASP A 268 -9.60 9.42 -4.25
C ASP A 268 -9.47 7.99 -3.72
N ALA A 269 -8.64 7.75 -2.71
CA ALA A 269 -8.43 6.43 -2.11
C ALA A 269 -9.75 5.84 -1.56
N VAL A 270 -10.08 4.62 -2.00
CA VAL A 270 -11.21 3.83 -1.48
C VAL A 270 -10.68 2.57 -0.81
N ILE A 271 -10.91 2.40 0.49
CA ILE A 271 -10.30 1.31 1.26
C ILE A 271 -11.35 0.59 2.12
N ASP A 272 -11.51 -0.71 1.90
CA ASP A 272 -12.24 -1.60 2.80
C ASP A 272 -11.25 -2.34 3.70
N ILE A 273 -11.39 -2.17 5.02
CA ILE A 273 -10.46 -2.71 6.02
C ILE A 273 -11.20 -3.66 6.96
N THR A 274 -10.63 -4.84 7.18
CA THR A 274 -11.02 -5.75 8.25
C THR A 274 -9.78 -6.31 8.93
N CYS A 275 -9.61 -6.02 10.22
CA CYS A 275 -8.45 -6.42 11.01
C CYS A 275 -8.80 -6.73 12.46
N SER A 276 -7.92 -7.38 13.21
CA SER A 276 -8.23 -7.71 14.61
C SER A 276 -7.85 -6.60 15.60
N ASP A 277 -6.85 -5.77 15.27
CA ASP A 277 -6.34 -4.71 16.14
C ASP A 277 -6.57 -3.33 15.51
N ASP A 278 -5.52 -2.61 15.10
CA ASP A 278 -5.62 -1.22 14.65
C ASP A 278 -5.78 -1.09 13.12
N ALA A 279 -6.78 -0.30 12.68
CA ALA A 279 -6.86 0.05 11.25
C ALA A 279 -5.65 0.91 10.83
N PHE A 280 -5.24 1.84 11.69
CA PHE A 280 -4.03 2.66 11.50
C PHE A 280 -3.17 2.65 12.75
N GLN A 281 -1.92 2.22 12.64
CA GLN A 281 -0.93 2.36 13.70
C GLN A 281 0.31 3.12 13.23
N ALA A 282 0.59 4.26 13.84
CA ALA A 282 1.78 5.05 13.54
C ALA A 282 2.23 5.87 14.76
N PRO A 283 3.53 6.00 15.03
CA PRO A 283 4.00 6.70 16.22
C PRO A 283 3.84 8.22 16.16
N LYS A 284 3.87 8.84 14.96
CA LYS A 284 3.95 10.31 14.84
C LYS A 284 2.69 10.94 14.28
N SER A 285 2.14 10.43 13.18
CA SER A 285 0.86 10.94 12.69
C SER A 285 0.04 9.97 11.84
N VAL A 286 -1.27 10.20 11.86
CA VAL A 286 -2.23 9.58 10.94
C VAL A 286 -3.13 10.66 10.36
N THR A 287 -3.14 10.82 9.05
CA THR A 287 -4.03 11.75 8.36
C THR A 287 -4.92 11.01 7.37
N VAL A 288 -6.23 11.20 7.47
CA VAL A 288 -7.21 10.75 6.47
C VAL A 288 -7.99 11.98 6.00
N GLU A 289 -7.81 12.35 4.74
CA GLU A 289 -8.43 13.55 4.16
C GLU A 289 -9.89 13.32 3.72
N ALA A 290 -10.66 14.40 3.60
CA ALA A 290 -12.10 14.36 3.34
C ALA A 290 -12.49 13.74 1.98
N THR A 291 -11.55 13.63 1.05
CA THR A 291 -11.77 13.06 -0.27
C THR A 291 -11.68 11.53 -0.27
N ALA A 292 -11.00 10.93 0.71
CA ALA A 292 -10.89 9.47 0.83
C ALA A 292 -12.21 8.86 1.31
N ARG A 293 -12.44 7.57 1.00
CA ARG A 293 -13.61 6.81 1.43
C ARG A 293 -13.19 5.47 2.03
N LEU A 294 -13.40 5.29 3.32
CA LEU A 294 -12.96 4.11 4.02
C LEU A 294 -14.11 3.42 4.75
N THR A 295 -14.13 2.09 4.69
CA THR A 295 -15.00 1.26 5.48
C THR A 295 -14.14 0.41 6.42
N VAL A 296 -14.35 0.49 7.73
CA VAL A 296 -13.44 -0.13 8.70
C VAL A 296 -14.19 -1.04 9.65
N SER A 297 -13.71 -2.27 9.79
CA SER A 297 -14.13 -3.27 10.79
C SER A 297 -12.88 -3.78 11.51
N CYS A 298 -12.41 -3.03 12.51
CA CYS A 298 -11.20 -3.35 13.28
C CYS A 298 -11.46 -3.21 14.78
N GLY A 299 -10.54 -3.75 15.61
CA GLY A 299 -10.61 -3.61 17.06
C GLY A 299 -10.52 -2.15 17.51
N ASN A 300 -9.68 -1.37 16.84
CA ASN A 300 -9.56 0.07 17.03
C ASN A 300 -9.32 0.78 15.68
N LEU A 301 -9.73 2.04 15.59
CA LEU A 301 -9.58 2.83 14.37
C LEU A 301 -8.15 3.40 14.24
N VAL A 302 -7.64 4.07 15.26
CA VAL A 302 -6.31 4.70 15.24
C VAL A 302 -5.57 4.44 16.54
N ASN A 303 -4.34 3.95 16.43
CA ASN A 303 -3.35 3.94 17.49
C ASN A 303 -2.18 4.84 17.07
N CYS A 304 -2.24 6.08 17.54
CA CYS A 304 -1.23 7.08 17.25
C CYS A 304 -0.99 7.94 18.49
N PRO A 305 0.15 7.74 19.21
CA PRO A 305 0.50 8.59 20.35
C PRO A 305 0.85 10.02 19.94
N GLY A 306 1.15 10.26 18.66
CA GLY A 306 1.33 11.58 18.07
C GLY A 306 -0.01 12.24 17.67
N VAL A 307 0.00 12.95 16.55
CA VAL A 307 -1.16 13.72 16.07
C VAL A 307 -1.92 12.93 15.01
N TYR A 308 -3.22 12.74 15.19
CA TYR A 308 -4.05 12.20 14.12
C TYR A 308 -5.18 13.16 13.71
N THR A 309 -5.57 13.10 12.44
CA THR A 309 -6.65 13.88 11.86
C THR A 309 -7.41 13.00 10.89
N ILE A 310 -8.65 12.67 11.24
CA ILE A 310 -9.57 11.93 10.37
C ILE A 310 -10.67 12.90 9.97
N ALA A 311 -10.75 13.23 8.69
CA ALA A 311 -11.78 14.12 8.20
C ALA A 311 -13.18 13.53 8.39
N ASP A 312 -14.14 14.39 8.74
CA ASP A 312 -15.52 13.97 8.94
C ASP A 312 -16.10 13.33 7.66
N GLY A 313 -16.84 12.24 7.83
CA GLY A 313 -17.40 11.45 6.74
C GLY A 313 -16.39 10.64 5.89
N ALA A 314 -15.08 10.74 6.13
CA ALA A 314 -14.09 9.96 5.38
C ALA A 314 -14.07 8.48 5.76
N VAL A 315 -14.44 8.15 7.01
CA VAL A 315 -14.43 6.78 7.56
C VAL A 315 -15.83 6.38 8.02
N THR A 316 -16.28 5.20 7.60
CA THR A 316 -17.47 4.53 8.12
C THR A 316 -17.07 3.28 8.89
N MET A 317 -17.38 3.22 10.18
CA MET A 317 -17.17 2.02 11.00
C MET A 317 -18.30 1.01 10.79
N LYS A 318 -17.97 -0.28 10.74
CA LYS A 318 -18.91 -1.41 10.65
C LYS A 318 -18.99 -2.20 11.95
#